data_AF-A0A356DBP8-F1
#
_entry.id   AF-A0A356DBP8-F1
#
_cell.length_a   1.000
_cell.length_b   1.000
_cell.length_c   1.000
_cell.angle_alpha   90.00
_cell.angle_beta   90.00
_cell.angle_gamma   90.00
#
_symmetry.space_group_name_H-M   'P 1'
#
loop_
_entity.id
_entity.type
_entity.pdbx_description
1 polymer ?
#
loop_
_entity_poly.entity_id
_entity_poly.type
_entity_poly.pdbx_seq_one_letter_code
_entity_poly.pdbx_strand_id
1 'polypeptide(L)' 'MNSPYLKLIFQLADRWGEPDPRKIAQLPAEIITHWQAFFMPEHEEVSNIPQITSSVSPDVEAQCNDVMRILNG' A
#
# COMPACT_ATOMS: atom_id res chain seq x y z
N MET A 1 -7.20 24.09 -9.82
CA MET A 1 -6.15 23.35 -9.10
C MET A 1 -6.78 22.23 -8.25
N ASN A 2 -7.50 21.28 -8.87
CA ASN A 2 -8.24 20.24 -8.13
C ASN A 2 -7.86 18.84 -8.64
N SER A 3 -6.57 18.47 -8.56
CA SER A 3 -6.16 17.10 -8.90
C SER A 3 -6.16 16.24 -7.62
N PRO A 4 -7.03 15.22 -7.51
CA PRO A 4 -7.07 14.34 -6.34
C PRO A 4 -5.75 13.56 -6.17
N TYR A 5 -5.10 13.23 -7.27
CA TYR A 5 -3.78 12.61 -7.29
C TYR A 5 -2.73 13.51 -6.63
N LEU A 6 -2.67 14.78 -7.04
CA LEU A 6 -1.68 15.72 -6.49
C LEU A 6 -1.91 15.94 -5.00
N LYS A 7 -3.17 16.06 -4.57
CA LYS A 7 -3.54 16.16 -3.16
C LYS A 7 -3.03 14.95 -2.36
N LEU A 8 -3.24 13.73 -2.86
CA LEU A 8 -2.75 12.52 -2.20
C LEU A 8 -1.23 12.52 -2.06
N ILE A 9 -0.48 12.87 -3.12
CA ILE A 9 0.98 12.89 -3.09
C ILE A 9 1.50 13.83 -2.00
N PHE A 10 0.92 15.02 -1.85
CA PHE A 10 1.29 15.94 -0.78
C PHE A 10 0.92 15.40 0.62
N GLN A 11 -0.24 14.77 0.77
CA GLN A 11 -0.64 14.15 2.05
C GLN A 11 0.31 13.00 2.44
N LEU A 12 0.72 12.17 1.49
CA LEU A 12 1.69 11.10 1.75
C LEU A 12 3.07 11.66 2.12
N ALA A 13 3.53 12.69 1.42
CA ALA A 13 4.79 13.36 1.71
C ALA A 13 4.82 13.92 3.14
N ASP A 14 3.76 14.62 3.54
CA ASP A 14 3.60 15.18 4.88
C ASP A 14 3.59 14.07 5.96
N ARG A 15 2.81 12.99 5.75
CA ARG A 15 2.72 11.87 6.71
C ARG A 15 4.03 11.11 6.88
N TRP A 16 4.89 11.08 5.87
CA TRP A 16 6.20 10.43 5.94
C TRP A 16 7.34 11.38 6.29
N GLY A 17 7.05 12.67 6.51
CA GLY A 17 8.06 13.69 6.75
C GLY A 17 9.01 13.88 5.56
N GLU A 18 8.57 13.55 4.35
CA GLU A 18 9.35 13.70 3.13
C GLU A 18 9.14 15.12 2.57
N PRO A 19 10.16 16.01 2.61
CA PRO A 19 10.00 17.39 2.18
C PRO A 19 9.81 17.55 0.66
N ASP A 20 10.23 16.56 -0.15
CA ASP A 20 10.06 16.60 -1.60
C ASP A 20 8.95 15.63 -2.08
N PRO A 21 7.75 16.14 -2.45
CA PRO A 21 6.63 15.30 -2.89
C PRO A 21 6.94 14.52 -4.18
N ARG A 22 7.96 14.92 -4.95
CA ARG A 22 8.37 14.19 -6.16
C ARG A 22 9.00 12.85 -5.82
N LYS A 23 9.56 12.67 -4.62
CA LYS A 23 10.04 11.36 -4.19
C LYS A 23 8.89 10.39 -3.95
N ILE A 24 7.77 10.89 -3.43
CA ILE A 24 6.53 10.12 -3.33
C ILE A 24 5.99 9.82 -4.74
N ALA A 25 6.00 10.79 -5.66
CA ALA A 25 5.55 10.56 -7.04
C ALA A 25 6.41 9.57 -7.84
N GLN A 26 7.65 9.30 -7.40
CA GLN A 26 8.54 8.29 -7.99
C GLN A 26 8.27 6.88 -7.48
N LEU A 27 7.43 6.71 -6.47
CA LEU A 27 7.05 5.39 -6.00
C LEU A 27 6.35 4.61 -7.13
N PRO A 28 6.52 3.28 -7.15
CA PRO A 28 5.75 2.42 -8.04
C PRO A 28 4.26 2.76 -8.03
N ALA A 29 3.66 2.81 -9.22
CA ALA A 29 2.26 3.17 -9.38
C ALA A 29 1.33 2.31 -8.50
N GLU A 30 1.66 1.02 -8.32
CA GLU A 30 0.93 0.11 -7.43
C GLU A 30 0.85 0.62 -5.98
N ILE A 31 1.96 1.13 -5.45
CA ILE A 31 2.00 1.68 -4.08
C ILE A 31 1.12 2.92 -4.00
N ILE A 32 1.20 3.81 -4.98
CA ILE A 32 0.36 5.01 -5.02
C ILE A 32 -1.12 4.64 -5.13
N THR A 33 -1.48 3.68 -5.97
CA THR A 33 -2.85 3.17 -6.13
C THR A 33 -3.37 2.53 -4.85
N HIS A 34 -2.55 1.79 -4.11
CA HIS A 34 -2.93 1.23 -2.82
C HIS A 34 -3.31 2.33 -1.82
N TRP A 35 -2.49 3.38 -1.73
CA TRP A 35 -2.79 4.53 -0.89
C TRP A 35 -4.00 5.32 -1.38
N GLN A 36 -4.23 5.42 -2.70
CA GLN A 36 -5.45 6.01 -3.25
C GLN A 36 -6.69 5.28 -2.73
N ALA A 37 -6.71 3.95 -2.79
CA ALA A 37 -7.81 3.14 -2.28
C ALA A 37 -8.00 3.30 -0.76
N PHE A 38 -6.91 3.42 0.00
CA PHE A 38 -6.99 3.65 1.44
C PHE A 38 -7.61 5.01 1.82
N PHE A 39 -7.29 6.07 1.07
CA PHE A 39 -7.74 7.44 1.37
C PHE A 39 -9.04 7.85 0.66
N MET A 40 -9.51 7.10 -0.34
CA MET A 40 -10.74 7.38 -1.10
C MET A 40 -11.74 6.24 -0.90
N PRO A 41 -12.45 6.19 0.25
CA PRO A 41 -13.37 5.10 0.57
C PRO A 41 -14.66 5.09 -0.25
N GLU A 42 -14.92 6.09 -1.11
CA GLU A 42 -16.21 6.24 -1.79
C GLU A 42 -16.02 6.71 -3.25
N HIS A 43 -15.91 5.76 -4.18
CA HIS A 43 -16.52 5.79 -5.51
C HIS A 43 -16.30 4.43 -6.18
N GLU A 44 -17.39 3.65 -6.21
CA GLU A 44 -17.77 2.58 -7.14
C GLU A 44 -16.70 1.83 -7.95
N GLU A 45 -16.76 0.50 -7.82
CA GLU A 45 -16.40 -0.47 -8.85
C GLU A 45 -14.95 -0.36 -9.35
N VAL A 46 -13.99 -0.78 -8.53
CA VAL A 46 -12.68 -1.24 -9.05
C VAL A 46 -12.87 -2.57 -9.78
N SER A 47 -13.73 -2.59 -10.79
CA SER A 47 -13.83 -3.66 -11.75
C SER A 47 -12.58 -3.56 -12.62
N ASN A 48 -11.75 -4.60 -12.53
CA ASN A 48 -10.50 -4.81 -13.27
C ASN A 48 -9.21 -4.32 -12.60
N ILE A 49 -8.98 -4.70 -11.34
CA ILE A 49 -7.60 -4.94 -10.87
C ILE A 49 -7.23 -6.36 -11.35
N PRO A 50 -6.12 -6.58 -12.09
CA PRO A 50 -5.52 -7.90 -12.08
C PRO A 50 -5.11 -8.14 -10.63
N GLN A 51 -5.89 -8.97 -9.93
CA GLN A 51 -5.47 -9.52 -8.66
C GLN A 51 -4.07 -10.07 -8.90
N ILE A 52 -3.05 -9.42 -8.33
CA ILE A 52 -1.81 -10.14 -8.08
C ILE A 52 -2.23 -11.16 -7.04
N THR A 53 -2.67 -12.30 -7.53
CA THR A 53 -2.76 -13.52 -6.77
C THR A 53 -1.33 -13.82 -6.36
N SER A 54 -0.86 -13.18 -5.29
CA SER A 54 -0.02 -13.88 -4.34
C SER A 54 -0.92 -14.97 -3.75
N SER A 55 -1.12 -16.01 -4.56
CA SER A 55 -1.61 -17.31 -4.14
C SER A 55 -0.51 -17.91 -3.31
N VAL A 56 -0.43 -17.44 -2.07
CA VAL A 56 0.29 -18.12 -1.02
C VAL A 56 -0.61 -17.91 0.19
N SER A 57 -1.48 -18.90 0.42
CA SER A 57 -1.94 -19.20 1.77
C SER A 57 -0.95 -20.21 2.36
N PRO A 58 0.16 -19.81 3.00
CA PRO A 58 0.69 -20.62 4.07
C PRO A 58 -0.15 -20.30 5.30
N ASP A 59 -0.79 -21.32 5.84
CA ASP A 59 -1.40 -21.32 7.16
C ASP A 59 -0.64 -20.38 8.12
N VAL A 60 -1.30 -19.28 8.52
CA VAL A 60 -0.68 -18.19 9.30
C VAL A 60 -0.13 -18.75 10.62
N GLU A 61 -0.79 -19.77 11.16
CA GLU A 61 -0.36 -20.53 12.34
C GLU A 61 1.03 -21.16 12.15
N ALA A 62 1.30 -21.74 10.98
CA ALA A 62 2.58 -22.36 10.65
C ALA A 62 3.71 -21.33 10.55
N GLN A 63 3.43 -20.14 10.03
CA GLN A 63 4.39 -19.03 9.97
C GLN A 63 4.71 -18.50 11.37
N CYS A 64 3.68 -18.30 12.20
CA CYS A 64 3.86 -17.88 13.59
C CYS A 64 4.67 -18.89 14.40
N ASN A 65 4.44 -20.19 14.18
CA ASN A 65 5.19 -21.26 14.82
C ASN A 65 6.67 -21.25 14.41
N ASP A 66 6.95 -21.09 13.10
CA ASP A 66 8.34 -21.09 12.61
C ASP A 66 9.14 -19.89 13.17
N VAL A 67 8.51 -18.72 13.24
CA VAL A 67 9.10 -17.52 13.87
C VAL A 67 9.41 -17.76 15.36
N MET A 68 8.45 -18.34 16.10
CA MET A 68 8.65 -18.65 17.52
C MET A 68 9.73 -19.72 17.75
N ARG A 69 9.91 -20.66 16.82
CA ARG A 69 10.98 -21.66 16.88
C ARG A 69 12.36 -21.03 16.72
N ILE A 70 12.51 -20.06 15.83
CA ILE A 70 13.78 -19.36 15.59
C ILE A 70 14.16 -18.49 16.79
N LEU A 71 13.18 -17.83 17.42
CA LEU A 71 13.40 -16.92 18.54
C LEU A 71 13.68 -17.63 19.88
N ASN A 72 13.17 -18.84 20.05
CA ASN A 72 13.32 -19.63 21.29
C ASN A 72 14.42 -20.71 21.18
N GLY A 73 15.31 -20.62 20.19
CA GLY A 73 16.46 -21.49 19.99
C GLY A 73 17.60 -21.24 20.98
#